data_AF-A0A6G0XFR6-F1
#
_entry.id   AF-A0A6G0XFR6-F1
#
_cell.length_a   1.000
_cell.length_b   1.000
_cell.length_c   1.000
_cell.angle_alpha   90.00
_cell.angle_beta   90.00
_cell.angle_gamma   90.00
#
_symmetry.space_group_name_H-M   'P 1'
#
loop_
_entity.id
_entity.type
_entity.pdbx_description
1 polymer ?
#
loop_
_entity_poly.entity_id
_entity_poly.type
_entity_poly.pdbx_seq_one_letter_code
_entity_poly.pdbx_strand_id
1 'polypeptide(L)'
;MGKKVFNPITPHIWTHEEHCRFLEALEKCGHCTPSSSVWSMIAEYVGTRNYKDVKLHANRYFLQLQMLNTHKRREMQAMQAIDSRWTLEDDKLFEDLLAKYSSCAYYPWEIIASKFINKSAKGVRDRYQKLLFDIALIENGQHVTMHMKSCNSQNDERELDGRHQNDSELSIYDTSVTLTEDEEDLILTALEEAQVPQTTPSNILAFIASAIVAITNHHNKKLPTRKTTAFTKEEAAKAIANMLGSPSTDSPIVVLDKLITALNLKDDPSFMPPPDPKHSTGSFVGSVPLDCRNDASMSYQARDAREHYM
;
A
#
# COMPACT_ATOMS: atom_id res chain seq x y z
N MET A 1 -40.73 -41.67 23.60
CA MET A 1 -39.95 -40.75 24.46
C MET A 1 -38.55 -40.60 23.87
N GLY A 2 -38.36 -39.67 22.93
CA GLY A 2 -37.05 -39.40 22.32
C GLY A 2 -36.19 -38.63 23.29
N LYS A 3 -35.08 -39.23 23.75
CA LYS A 3 -34.11 -38.55 24.62
C LYS A 3 -33.44 -37.44 23.79
N LYS A 4 -33.80 -36.18 24.06
CA LYS A 4 -33.02 -35.03 23.58
C LYS A 4 -31.62 -35.19 24.17
N VAL A 5 -30.66 -35.50 23.31
CA VAL A 5 -29.24 -35.50 23.65
C VAL A 5 -28.90 -34.07 24.02
N PHE A 6 -28.73 -33.82 25.31
CA PHE A 6 -28.25 -32.53 25.80
C PHE A 6 -26.75 -32.50 25.50
N ASN A 7 -26.39 -31.94 24.35
CA ASN A 7 -24.99 -31.64 24.07
C ASN A 7 -24.56 -30.57 25.09
N PRO A 8 -23.60 -30.88 25.97
CA PRO A 8 -23.12 -29.91 26.94
C PRO A 8 -22.60 -28.71 26.17
N ILE A 9 -23.08 -27.52 26.52
CA ILE A 9 -22.62 -26.25 25.97
C ILE A 9 -21.12 -26.17 26.31
N THR A 10 -20.30 -26.57 25.36
CA THR A 10 -18.85 -26.40 25.40
C THR A 10 -18.57 -24.91 25.53
N PRO A 11 -17.60 -24.52 26.39
CA PRO A 11 -17.30 -23.13 26.65
C PRO A 11 -17.04 -22.41 25.34
N HIS A 12 -17.67 -21.23 25.17
CA HIS A 12 -17.65 -20.34 24.02
C HIS A 12 -16.24 -20.10 23.44
N ILE A 13 -15.76 -21.03 22.63
CA ILE A 13 -14.56 -20.88 21.82
C ILE A 13 -15.01 -21.12 20.38
N TRP A 14 -14.79 -20.13 19.53
CA TRP A 14 -14.95 -20.28 18.09
C TRP A 14 -13.81 -21.15 17.59
N THR A 15 -14.15 -22.26 16.94
CA THR A 15 -13.13 -23.08 16.27
C THR A 15 -12.58 -22.35 15.06
N HIS A 16 -11.39 -22.75 14.59
CA HIS A 16 -10.79 -22.19 13.38
C HIS A 16 -11.75 -22.28 12.19
N GLU A 17 -12.38 -23.43 11.99
CA GLU A 17 -13.34 -23.67 10.90
C GLU A 17 -14.60 -22.79 11.00
N GLU A 18 -15.17 -22.64 12.19
CA GLU A 18 -16.31 -21.72 12.41
C GLU A 18 -15.91 -20.26 12.11
N HIS A 19 -14.70 -19.88 12.51
CA HIS A 19 -14.20 -18.53 12.26
C HIS A 19 -13.95 -18.28 10.77
N CYS A 20 -13.37 -19.24 10.03
CA CYS A 20 -13.21 -19.17 8.58
C CYS A 20 -14.56 -18.96 7.87
N ARG A 21 -15.56 -19.80 8.19
CA ARG A 21 -16.92 -19.64 7.63
C ARG A 21 -17.53 -18.28 7.98
N PHE A 22 -17.29 -17.78 9.19
CA PHE A 22 -17.72 -16.44 9.58
C PHE A 22 -17.07 -15.34 8.74
N LEU A 23 -15.76 -15.42 8.46
CA LEU A 23 -15.05 -14.45 7.63
C LEU A 23 -15.53 -14.48 6.17
N GLU A 24 -15.72 -15.67 5.59
CA GLU A 24 -16.30 -15.83 4.24
C GLU A 24 -17.72 -15.25 4.15
N ALA A 25 -18.54 -15.47 5.19
CA ALA A 25 -19.88 -14.90 5.26
C ALA A 25 -19.84 -13.37 5.36
N LEU A 26 -18.91 -12.81 6.14
CA LEU A 26 -18.71 -11.36 6.22
C LEU A 26 -18.27 -10.77 4.88
N GLU A 27 -17.39 -11.43 4.13
CA GLU A 27 -16.96 -10.99 2.80
C GLU A 27 -18.15 -10.94 1.83
N LYS A 28 -18.98 -11.99 1.82
CA LYS A 28 -20.20 -12.05 1.01
C LYS A 28 -21.24 -10.99 1.39
N CYS A 29 -21.36 -10.71 2.69
CA CYS A 29 -22.33 -9.75 3.22
C CYS A 29 -21.78 -8.31 3.39
N GLY A 30 -20.52 -8.04 3.01
CA GLY A 30 -19.82 -6.78 3.33
C GLY A 30 -20.46 -5.51 2.75
N HIS A 31 -21.31 -5.67 1.73
CA HIS A 31 -22.04 -4.57 1.08
C HIS A 31 -23.42 -4.30 1.71
N CYS A 32 -23.89 -5.17 2.62
CA CYS A 32 -25.21 -5.05 3.22
C CYS A 32 -25.17 -4.20 4.50
N THR A 33 -26.22 -3.42 4.74
CA THR A 33 -26.37 -2.73 6.02
C THR A 33 -26.57 -3.76 7.14
N PRO A 34 -25.90 -3.62 8.30
CA PRO A 34 -26.05 -4.55 9.41
C PRO A 34 -27.49 -4.59 9.88
N SER A 35 -28.18 -5.70 9.60
CA SER A 35 -29.58 -5.91 9.94
C SER A 35 -29.78 -7.30 10.53
N SER A 36 -30.89 -7.52 11.22
CA SER A 36 -31.17 -8.82 11.85
C SER A 36 -31.21 -9.97 10.83
N SER A 37 -31.64 -9.69 9.59
CA SER A 37 -31.65 -10.68 8.51
C SER A 37 -30.24 -11.04 8.04
N VAL A 38 -29.34 -10.05 7.89
CA VAL A 38 -27.93 -10.29 7.54
C VAL A 38 -27.24 -11.15 8.59
N TRP A 39 -27.44 -10.86 9.87
CA TRP A 39 -26.86 -11.69 10.95
C TRP A 39 -27.43 -13.12 10.98
N SER A 40 -28.68 -13.29 10.56
CA SER A 40 -29.30 -14.62 10.45
C SER A 40 -28.70 -15.41 9.29
N MET A 41 -28.44 -14.75 8.16
CA MET A 41 -27.79 -15.35 6.99
C MET A 41 -26.34 -15.77 7.30
N ILE A 42 -25.60 -14.92 8.03
CA ILE A 42 -24.24 -15.27 8.49
C ILE A 42 -24.28 -16.46 9.45
N ALA A 43 -25.26 -16.52 10.36
CA ALA A 43 -25.43 -17.66 11.25
C ALA A 43 -25.76 -18.96 10.53
N GLU A 44 -26.62 -18.90 9.51
CA GLU A 44 -26.93 -20.02 8.64
C GLU A 44 -25.67 -20.53 7.91
N TYR A 45 -24.84 -19.62 7.40
CA TYR A 45 -23.58 -19.97 6.74
C TYR A 45 -22.55 -20.61 7.69
N VAL A 46 -22.43 -20.11 8.92
CA VAL A 46 -21.58 -20.71 9.96
C VAL A 46 -22.13 -22.09 10.37
N GLY A 47 -23.46 -22.27 10.36
CA GLY A 47 -24.17 -23.54 10.56
C GLY A 47 -24.26 -24.03 12.01
N THR A 48 -23.26 -23.72 12.85
CA THR A 48 -23.16 -24.20 14.24
C THR A 48 -23.54 -23.16 15.30
N ARG A 49 -23.79 -21.91 14.89
CA ARG A 49 -24.03 -20.76 15.78
C ARG A 49 -25.33 -20.06 15.44
N ASN A 50 -25.97 -19.44 16.42
CA ASN A 50 -27.14 -18.59 16.17
C ASN A 50 -26.73 -17.13 15.89
N TYR A 51 -27.65 -16.34 15.36
CA TYR A 51 -27.38 -14.94 14.99
C TYR A 51 -26.91 -14.05 16.16
N LYS A 52 -27.31 -14.36 17.41
CA LYS A 52 -26.86 -13.60 18.59
C LYS A 52 -25.39 -13.91 18.90
N ASP A 53 -25.00 -15.18 18.82
CA ASP A 53 -23.62 -15.63 19.03
C ASP A 53 -22.70 -15.06 17.95
N VAL A 54 -23.15 -15.08 16.69
CA VAL A 54 -22.45 -14.46 15.55
C VAL A 54 -22.28 -12.95 15.77
N LYS A 55 -23.35 -12.26 16.17
CA LYS A 55 -23.28 -10.81 16.44
C LYS A 55 -22.33 -10.47 17.59
N LEU A 56 -22.33 -11.28 18.65
CA LEU A 56 -21.39 -11.13 19.77
C LEU A 56 -19.95 -11.37 19.32
N HIS A 57 -19.71 -12.41 18.52
CA HIS A 57 -18.40 -12.71 17.95
C HIS A 57 -17.90 -11.59 17.06
N ALA A 58 -18.76 -11.09 16.17
CA ALA A 58 -18.46 -9.97 15.29
C ALA A 58 -18.05 -8.73 16.09
N ASN A 59 -18.80 -8.37 17.13
CA ASN A 59 -18.46 -7.23 17.99
C ASN A 59 -17.07 -7.40 18.63
N ARG A 60 -16.75 -8.59 19.15
CA ARG A 60 -15.43 -8.88 19.75
C ARG A 60 -14.32 -8.86 18.71
N TYR A 61 -14.55 -9.50 17.57
CA TYR A 61 -13.62 -9.56 16.44
C TYR A 61 -13.29 -8.16 15.92
N PHE A 62 -14.31 -7.32 15.67
CA PHE A 62 -14.10 -5.95 15.20
C PHE A 62 -13.39 -5.08 16.22
N LEU A 63 -13.70 -5.21 17.52
CA LEU A 63 -12.97 -4.51 18.57
C LEU A 63 -11.50 -4.95 18.62
N GLN A 64 -11.24 -6.25 18.54
CA GLN A 64 -9.88 -6.79 18.51
C GLN A 64 -9.13 -6.31 17.25
N LEU A 65 -9.78 -6.32 16.09
CA LEU A 65 -9.22 -5.82 14.84
C LEU A 65 -8.91 -4.31 14.94
N GLN A 66 -9.78 -3.52 15.56
CA GLN A 66 -9.54 -2.10 15.81
C GLN A 66 -8.34 -1.89 16.74
N MET A 67 -8.23 -2.67 17.83
CA MET A 67 -7.08 -2.60 18.74
C MET A 67 -5.78 -2.97 18.01
N LEU A 68 -5.79 -4.03 17.21
CA LEU A 68 -4.61 -4.48 16.47
C LEU A 68 -4.20 -3.46 15.39
N ASN A 69 -5.17 -2.91 14.66
CA ASN A 69 -4.92 -1.86 13.67
C ASN A 69 -4.43 -0.55 14.30
N THR A 70 -4.95 -0.18 15.47
CA THR A 70 -4.45 1.00 16.21
C THR A 70 -3.02 0.79 16.72
N HIS A 71 -2.69 -0.41 17.20
CA HIS A 71 -1.32 -0.76 17.56
C HIS A 71 -0.38 -0.65 16.36
N LYS A 72 -0.71 -1.30 15.23
CA LYS A 72 0.07 -1.23 13.99
C LYS A 72 0.30 0.20 13.53
N ARG A 73 -0.74 1.07 13.56
CA ARG A 73 -0.58 2.49 13.21
C ARG A 73 0.37 3.23 14.15
N ARG A 74 0.29 2.98 15.47
CA ARG A 74 1.21 3.60 16.44
C ARG A 74 2.65 3.14 16.25
N GLU A 75 2.85 1.85 15.97
CA GLU A 75 4.17 1.28 15.68
C GLU A 75 4.77 1.92 14.42
N MET A 76 4.00 2.00 13.33
CA MET A 76 4.43 2.70 12.11
C MET A 76 4.78 4.17 12.37
N GLN A 77 3.94 4.90 13.12
CA GLN A 77 4.23 6.29 13.50
C GLN A 77 5.49 6.42 14.35
N ALA A 78 5.72 5.49 15.29
CA ALA A 78 6.93 5.48 16.10
C ALA A 78 8.19 5.22 15.24
N MET A 79 8.10 4.30 14.28
CA MET A 79 9.17 4.01 13.33
C MET A 79 9.47 5.20 12.41
N GLN A 80 8.45 5.88 11.89
CA GLN A 80 8.62 7.12 11.10
C GLN A 80 9.20 8.27 11.94
N ALA A 81 8.83 8.37 13.22
CA ALA A 81 9.39 9.38 14.11
C ALA A 81 10.91 9.18 14.34
N ILE A 82 11.43 7.95 14.19
CA ILE A 82 12.87 7.69 14.21
C ILE A 82 13.51 8.32 12.97
N ASP A 83 13.00 8.07 11.76
CA ASP A 83 13.55 8.63 10.51
C ASP A 83 13.68 10.16 10.56
N SER A 84 12.65 10.83 11.08
CA SER A 84 12.62 12.30 11.18
C SER A 84 13.73 12.91 12.07
N ARG A 85 14.44 12.09 12.84
CA ARG A 85 15.55 12.53 13.73
C ARG A 85 16.92 12.33 13.10
N TRP A 86 17.00 11.69 11.95
CA TRP A 86 18.24 11.38 11.24
C TRP A 86 18.34 12.22 9.97
N THR A 87 19.56 12.70 9.70
CA THR A 87 19.89 13.34 8.42
C THR A 87 20.55 12.32 7.50
N LEU A 88 20.68 12.67 6.22
CA LEU A 88 21.39 11.84 5.25
C LEU A 88 22.86 11.60 5.65
N GLU A 89 23.51 12.61 6.23
CA GLU A 89 24.90 12.52 6.70
C GLU A 89 25.02 11.62 7.92
N ASP A 90 24.08 11.73 8.86
CA ASP A 90 24.01 10.84 10.01
C ASP A 90 23.82 9.38 9.54
N ASP A 91 22.94 9.15 8.56
CA ASP A 91 22.63 7.81 8.07
C ASP A 91 23.80 7.19 7.32
N LYS A 92 24.46 7.97 6.45
CA LYS A 92 25.69 7.53 5.78
C LYS A 92 26.77 7.12 6.79
N LEU A 93 27.00 7.94 7.81
CA LEU A 93 27.98 7.61 8.86
C LEU A 93 27.55 6.35 9.65
N PHE A 94 26.25 6.19 9.88
CA PHE A 94 25.72 5.01 10.56
C PHE A 94 25.97 3.73 9.76
N GLU A 95 25.69 3.73 8.45
CA GLU A 95 25.96 2.61 7.55
C GLU A 95 27.46 2.25 7.51
N ASP A 96 28.34 3.24 7.37
CA ASP A 96 29.79 3.05 7.39
C ASP A 96 30.26 2.38 8.69
N LEU A 97 29.68 2.77 9.83
CA LEU A 97 30.00 2.19 11.13
C LEU A 97 29.43 0.78 11.28
N LEU A 98 28.22 0.50 10.80
CA LEU A 98 27.68 -0.86 10.79
C LEU A 98 28.55 -1.80 9.93
N ALA A 99 29.00 -1.35 8.76
CA ALA A 99 29.90 -2.11 7.91
C ALA A 99 31.23 -2.39 8.62
N LYS A 100 31.83 -1.37 9.26
CA LYS A 100 33.08 -1.50 10.02
C LYS A 100 33.02 -2.53 11.14
N TYR A 101 31.89 -2.63 11.84
CA TYR A 101 31.71 -3.55 12.97
C TYR A 101 30.95 -4.83 12.60
N SER A 102 30.72 -5.10 11.32
CA SER A 102 29.94 -6.25 10.83
C SER A 102 30.50 -7.61 11.26
N SER A 103 31.83 -7.72 11.44
CA SER A 103 32.48 -8.96 11.87
C SER A 103 32.53 -9.15 13.39
N CYS A 104 32.05 -8.19 14.17
CA CYS A 104 32.02 -8.30 15.63
C CYS A 104 30.85 -9.17 16.08
N ALA A 105 31.03 -9.90 17.19
CA ALA A 105 29.96 -10.70 17.78
C ALA A 105 28.75 -9.85 18.23
N TYR A 106 28.97 -8.57 18.51
CA TYR A 106 27.94 -7.59 18.82
C TYR A 106 28.39 -6.19 18.40
N TYR A 107 27.43 -5.34 18.04
CA TYR A 107 27.71 -3.95 17.73
C TYR A 107 28.04 -3.15 19.01
N PRO A 108 29.17 -2.43 19.05
CA PRO A 108 29.55 -1.63 20.21
C PRO A 108 28.82 -0.28 20.20
N TRP A 109 27.54 -0.27 20.58
CA TRP A 109 26.65 0.89 20.46
C TRP A 109 27.17 2.19 21.08
N GLU A 110 27.85 2.12 22.23
CA GLU A 110 28.45 3.30 22.88
C GLU A 110 29.58 3.90 22.04
N ILE A 111 30.41 3.05 21.43
CA ILE A 111 31.50 3.49 20.56
C ILE A 111 30.94 4.08 19.27
N ILE A 112 29.91 3.45 18.69
CA ILE A 112 29.22 3.97 17.49
C ILE A 112 28.59 5.33 17.81
N ALA A 113 27.86 5.46 18.91
CA ALA A 113 27.24 6.71 19.35
C ALA A 113 28.25 7.83 19.58
N SER A 114 29.44 7.53 20.11
CA SER A 114 30.50 8.52 20.31
C SER A 114 31.00 9.19 19.02
N LYS A 115 30.66 8.65 17.84
CA LYS A 115 30.98 9.25 16.53
C LYS A 115 29.97 10.29 16.08
N PHE A 116 28.80 10.34 16.70
CA PHE A 116 27.76 11.31 16.41
C PHE A 116 27.83 12.48 17.39
N ILE A 117 27.52 13.68 16.90
CA ILE A 117 27.51 14.90 17.73
C ILE A 117 26.28 14.92 18.66
N ASN A 118 25.15 14.39 18.20
CA ASN A 118 23.84 14.53 18.87
C ASN A 118 23.05 13.23 19.00
N LYS A 119 23.68 12.05 18.87
CA LYS A 119 23.00 10.76 19.03
C LYS A 119 23.51 10.03 20.26
N SER A 120 22.59 9.44 21.01
CA SER A 120 22.91 8.53 22.11
C SER A 120 22.99 7.08 21.63
N ALA A 121 23.62 6.19 22.40
CA ALA A 121 23.63 4.76 22.09
C ALA A 121 22.22 4.16 22.03
N LYS A 122 21.26 4.72 22.76
CA LYS A 122 19.84 4.37 22.58
C LYS A 122 19.35 4.81 21.20
N GLY A 123 19.55 6.06 20.80
CA GLY A 123 19.11 6.55 19.49
C GLY A 123 19.72 5.80 18.31
N VAL A 124 20.98 5.38 18.41
CA VAL A 124 21.66 4.53 17.42
C VAL A 124 21.02 3.13 17.37
N ARG A 125 20.70 2.53 18.53
CA ARG A 125 19.98 1.25 18.58
C ARG A 125 18.57 1.37 18.01
N ASP A 126 17.86 2.44 18.32
CA ASP A 126 16.52 2.70 17.78
C ASP A 126 16.59 2.82 16.24
N ARG A 127 17.63 3.47 15.69
CA ARG A 127 17.88 3.52 14.23
C ARG A 127 18.15 2.14 13.64
N TYR A 128 18.96 1.33 14.30
CA TYR A 128 19.19 -0.05 13.87
C TYR A 128 17.90 -0.89 13.90
N GLN A 129 17.07 -0.74 14.93
CA GLN A 129 15.77 -1.41 15.01
C GLN A 129 14.83 -0.98 13.88
N LYS A 130 14.82 0.32 13.54
CA LYS A 130 14.09 0.82 12.37
C LYS A 130 14.59 0.19 11.07
N LEU A 131 15.91 0.08 10.89
CA LEU A 131 16.48 -0.60 9.73
C LEU A 131 16.03 -2.06 9.63
N LEU A 132 16.04 -2.81 10.74
CA LEU A 132 15.54 -4.19 10.76
C LEU A 132 14.04 -4.27 10.47
N PHE A 133 13.26 -3.32 10.99
CA PHE A 133 11.83 -3.21 10.69
C PHE A 133 11.59 -2.96 9.20
N ASP A 134 12.37 -2.09 8.58
CA ASP A 134 12.29 -1.81 7.14
C ASP A 134 12.71 -3.02 6.29
N ILE A 135 13.77 -3.74 6.67
CA ILE A 135 14.17 -4.98 6.01
C ILE A 135 13.02 -6.00 6.05
N ALA A 136 12.39 -6.19 7.22
CA ALA A 136 11.25 -7.09 7.35
C ALA A 136 10.06 -6.65 6.48
N LEU A 137 9.80 -5.35 6.34
CA LEU A 137 8.77 -4.85 5.41
C LEU A 137 9.12 -5.18 3.95
N ILE A 138 10.37 -4.94 3.54
CA ILE A 138 10.86 -5.24 2.19
C ILE A 138 10.77 -6.74 1.88
N GLU A 139 11.21 -7.59 2.80
CA GLU A 139 11.12 -9.06 2.67
C GLU A 139 9.67 -9.55 2.54
N ASN A 140 8.71 -8.82 3.11
CA ASN A 140 7.28 -9.08 2.97
C ASN A 140 6.65 -8.43 1.72
N GLY A 141 7.45 -7.85 0.81
CA GLY A 141 6.97 -7.19 -0.41
C GLY A 141 6.32 -5.83 -0.16
N GLN A 142 6.54 -5.22 1.01
CA GLN A 142 5.98 -3.91 1.35
C GLN A 142 6.98 -2.79 1.01
N HIS A 143 6.47 -1.70 0.45
CA HIS A 143 7.28 -0.53 0.16
C HIS A 143 7.66 0.22 1.45
N VAL A 144 8.93 0.62 1.56
CA VAL A 144 9.46 1.44 2.65
C VAL A 144 9.75 2.84 2.14
N THR A 145 9.18 3.86 2.78
CA THR A 145 9.51 5.27 2.52
C THR A 145 10.25 5.84 3.71
N MET A 146 11.45 6.37 3.50
CA MET A 146 12.26 7.00 4.53
C MET A 146 12.04 8.51 4.54
N HIS A 147 11.65 9.07 5.69
CA HIS A 147 11.44 10.51 5.86
C HIS A 147 12.60 11.14 6.64
N MET A 148 13.72 11.37 5.96
CA MET A 148 14.93 11.94 6.58
C MET A 148 14.92 13.47 6.52
N LYS A 149 15.61 14.11 7.48
CA LYS A 149 15.85 15.55 7.43
C LYS A 149 16.93 15.87 6.41
N SER A 150 16.58 16.63 5.38
CA SER A 150 17.57 17.21 4.46
C SER A 150 18.41 18.25 5.20
N CYS A 151 19.72 18.22 4.98
CA CYS A 151 20.70 19.10 5.61
C CYS A 151 20.71 20.53 5.03
N ASN A 152 19.56 21.16 4.81
CA ASN A 152 19.55 22.57 4.43
C ASN A 152 19.36 23.45 5.66
N SER A 153 20.52 23.85 6.20
CA SER A 153 20.83 25.06 6.97
C SER A 153 19.88 25.46 8.12
N GLN A 154 20.48 25.65 9.29
CA GLN A 154 19.91 26.49 10.34
C GLN A 154 19.51 27.87 9.76
N ASN A 155 18.39 28.40 10.26
CA ASN A 155 17.76 29.71 10.03
C ASN A 155 16.61 29.73 9.02
N ASP A 156 15.39 29.49 9.50
CA ASP A 156 14.42 30.58 9.67
C ASP A 156 13.14 30.06 10.35
N GLU A 157 12.89 30.54 11.57
CA GLU A 157 11.56 30.61 12.15
C GLU A 157 10.74 31.63 11.35
N ARG A 158 10.12 31.23 10.24
CA ARG A 158 9.00 31.97 9.66
C ARG A 158 7.95 31.00 9.11
N GLU A 159 6.84 30.93 9.82
CA GLU A 159 5.55 30.66 9.22
C GLU A 159 5.38 31.56 7.99
N LEU A 160 5.08 30.97 6.83
CA LEU A 160 4.03 31.39 5.88
C LEU A 160 4.23 30.76 4.49
N ASP A 161 3.10 30.25 4.00
CA ASP A 161 2.70 30.01 2.61
C ASP A 161 3.42 29.00 1.71
N GLY A 162 2.60 28.06 1.24
CA GLY A 162 3.00 27.05 0.28
C GLY A 162 3.33 27.62 -1.09
N ARG A 163 4.46 27.17 -1.63
CA ARG A 163 4.59 26.61 -2.99
C ARG A 163 6.07 26.30 -3.28
N HIS A 164 6.28 25.11 -3.83
CA HIS A 164 7.45 24.66 -4.57
C HIS A 164 8.78 24.52 -3.79
N GLN A 165 9.04 23.30 -3.33
CA GLN A 165 10.35 22.70 -3.48
C GLN A 165 10.22 21.50 -4.42
N ASN A 166 11.13 21.45 -5.39
CA ASN A 166 11.14 20.51 -6.50
C ASN A 166 11.33 19.07 -6.00
N ASP A 167 10.25 18.30 -5.90
CA ASP A 167 10.25 16.84 -5.76
C ASP A 167 10.67 16.17 -7.09
N SER A 168 11.88 16.45 -7.56
CA SER A 168 12.41 15.91 -8.80
C SER A 168 13.51 14.88 -8.54
N GLU A 169 13.33 13.90 -7.63
CA GLU A 169 14.20 12.72 -7.64
C GLU A 169 13.71 11.51 -6.81
N LEU A 170 12.45 11.06 -7.00
CA LEU A 170 12.04 9.64 -6.96
C LEU A 170 10.52 9.56 -7.21
N SER A 171 10.09 9.71 -8.46
CA SER A 171 8.70 9.39 -8.81
C SER A 171 8.60 7.87 -8.92
N ILE A 172 7.98 7.22 -7.93
CA ILE A 172 7.62 5.80 -8.00
C ILE A 172 6.53 5.68 -9.06
N TYR A 173 6.86 5.07 -10.21
CA TYR A 173 5.91 4.87 -11.30
C TYR A 173 5.09 3.62 -11.03
N ASP A 174 3.84 3.82 -10.65
CA ASP A 174 2.85 2.74 -10.59
C ASP A 174 2.08 2.70 -11.91
N THR A 175 2.27 1.65 -12.72
CA THR A 175 1.53 1.46 -13.98
C THR A 175 0.28 0.63 -13.75
N SER A 176 -0.86 1.02 -14.32
CA SER A 176 -2.09 0.21 -14.33
C SER A 176 -1.96 -1.05 -15.19
N VAL A 177 -0.96 -1.10 -16.06
CA VAL A 177 -0.70 -2.21 -16.98
C VAL A 177 0.10 -3.30 -16.29
N THR A 178 -0.44 -4.50 -16.23
CA THR A 178 0.23 -5.70 -15.68
C THR A 178 0.41 -6.77 -16.76
N LEU A 179 1.39 -7.65 -16.53
CA LEU A 179 1.66 -8.82 -17.36
C LEU A 179 0.95 -10.08 -16.85
N THR A 180 0.66 -11.03 -17.74
CA THR A 180 0.36 -12.42 -17.33
C THR A 180 1.68 -13.13 -16.97
N GLU A 181 1.60 -14.24 -16.24
CA GLU A 181 2.79 -15.04 -15.88
C GLU A 181 3.61 -15.45 -17.13
N ASP A 182 2.94 -15.86 -18.22
CA ASP A 182 3.60 -16.24 -19.47
C ASP A 182 4.32 -15.04 -20.13
N GLU A 183 3.76 -13.83 -20.08
CA GLU A 183 4.40 -12.64 -20.67
C GLU A 183 5.53 -12.09 -19.82
N GLU A 184 5.40 -12.23 -18.50
CA GLU A 184 6.48 -11.93 -17.57
C GLU A 184 7.70 -12.83 -17.85
N ASP A 185 7.47 -14.13 -18.04
CA ASP A 185 8.54 -15.07 -18.41
C ASP A 185 9.20 -14.68 -19.75
N LEU A 186 8.39 -14.32 -20.76
CA LEU A 186 8.88 -13.87 -22.07
C LEU A 186 9.74 -12.60 -21.98
N ILE A 187 9.31 -11.58 -21.21
CA ILE A 187 10.04 -10.31 -21.11
C ILE A 187 11.29 -10.43 -20.24
N LEU A 188 11.26 -11.22 -19.16
CA LEU A 188 12.43 -11.46 -18.30
C LEU A 188 13.48 -12.29 -19.03
N THR A 189 13.06 -13.31 -19.78
CA THR A 189 13.97 -14.10 -20.64
C THR A 189 14.59 -13.21 -21.74
N ALA A 190 13.80 -12.32 -22.35
CA ALA A 190 14.32 -11.38 -23.34
C ALA A 190 15.30 -10.36 -22.72
N LEU A 191 15.10 -9.97 -21.46
CA LEU A 191 16.00 -9.09 -20.72
C LEU A 191 17.32 -9.78 -20.37
N GLU A 192 17.29 -11.06 -19.99
CA GLU A 192 18.50 -11.85 -19.70
C GLU A 192 19.38 -12.03 -20.94
N GLU A 193 18.77 -12.21 -22.11
CA GLU A 193 19.49 -12.36 -23.39
C GLU A 193 19.88 -11.01 -24.03
N ALA A 194 19.45 -9.88 -23.47
CA ALA A 194 19.72 -8.56 -24.04
C ALA A 194 21.21 -8.19 -23.90
N GLN A 195 21.91 -8.10 -25.02
CA GLN A 195 23.29 -7.61 -25.03
C GLN A 195 23.33 -6.09 -24.85
N VAL A 196 23.75 -5.62 -23.68
CA VAL A 196 23.92 -4.18 -23.41
C VAL A 196 25.18 -3.66 -24.14
N PRO A 197 25.04 -2.66 -25.02
CA PRO A 197 26.20 -2.00 -25.63
C PRO A 197 27.05 -1.28 -24.58
N GLN A 198 28.37 -1.35 -24.70
CA GLN A 198 29.32 -0.68 -23.78
C GLN A 198 29.21 0.87 -23.79
N THR A 199 28.48 1.43 -24.75
CA THR A 199 28.27 2.87 -24.92
C THR A 199 26.95 3.36 -24.29
N THR A 200 26.14 2.47 -23.70
CA THR A 200 24.85 2.84 -23.13
C THR A 200 25.03 3.54 -21.79
N PRO A 201 24.46 4.74 -21.59
CA PRO A 201 24.62 5.48 -20.35
C PRO A 201 23.76 4.87 -19.22
N SER A 202 24.28 4.93 -17.98
CA SER A 202 23.70 4.25 -16.81
C SER A 202 22.27 4.68 -16.47
N ASN A 203 21.88 5.92 -16.80
CA ASN A 203 20.53 6.42 -16.56
C ASN A 203 19.48 5.71 -17.44
N ILE A 204 19.81 5.37 -18.68
CA ILE A 204 18.90 4.65 -19.58
C ILE A 204 18.66 3.22 -19.06
N LEU A 205 19.71 2.56 -18.56
CA LEU A 205 19.58 1.24 -17.93
C LEU A 205 18.65 1.29 -16.72
N ALA A 206 18.83 2.30 -15.86
CA ALA A 206 17.97 2.49 -14.69
C ALA A 206 16.50 2.74 -15.10
N PHE A 207 16.26 3.53 -16.15
CA PHE A 207 14.90 3.81 -16.64
C PHE A 207 14.24 2.57 -17.24
N ILE A 208 14.98 1.78 -18.03
CA ILE A 208 14.47 0.52 -18.59
C ILE A 208 14.15 -0.47 -17.47
N ALA A 209 15.07 -0.64 -16.50
CA ALA A 209 14.85 -1.53 -15.35
C ALA A 209 13.63 -1.07 -14.53
N SER A 210 13.49 0.22 -14.27
CA SER A 210 12.34 0.78 -13.57
C SER A 210 11.03 0.56 -14.33
N ALA A 211 11.04 0.70 -15.66
CA ALA A 211 9.85 0.50 -16.49
C ALA A 211 9.42 -0.97 -16.51
N ILE A 212 10.39 -1.90 -16.61
CA ILE A 212 10.13 -3.34 -16.54
C ILE A 212 9.55 -3.73 -15.18
N VAL A 213 10.17 -3.27 -14.09
CA VAL A 213 9.67 -3.51 -12.72
C VAL A 213 8.25 -2.95 -12.55
N ALA A 214 7.94 -1.80 -13.13
CA ALA A 214 6.61 -1.24 -13.03
C ALA A 214 5.54 -2.19 -13.63
N ILE A 215 5.79 -2.77 -14.81
CA ILE A 215 4.82 -3.65 -15.52
C ILE A 215 4.81 -5.10 -15.02
N THR A 216 5.88 -5.57 -14.37
CA THR A 216 5.95 -6.91 -13.76
C THR A 216 5.52 -6.92 -12.29
N ASN A 217 5.35 -5.75 -11.65
CA ASN A 217 4.94 -5.69 -10.26
C ASN A 217 3.41 -5.89 -10.09
N HIS A 218 3.03 -7.07 -9.61
CA HIS A 218 1.63 -7.48 -9.39
C HIS A 218 1.06 -7.12 -8.01
N HIS A 219 1.82 -6.46 -7.13
CA HIS A 219 1.35 -6.17 -5.76
C HIS A 219 0.11 -5.26 -5.80
N ASN A 220 -1.00 -5.73 -5.21
CA ASN A 220 -2.31 -5.05 -5.16
C ASN A 220 -3.02 -4.83 -6.52
N LYS A 221 -2.56 -5.45 -7.61
CA LYS A 221 -3.21 -5.36 -8.93
C LYS A 221 -3.85 -6.70 -9.30
N LYS A 222 -4.98 -6.64 -10.01
CA LYS A 222 -5.57 -7.85 -10.60
C LYS A 222 -4.76 -8.23 -11.82
N LEU A 223 -4.28 -9.46 -11.86
CA LEU A 223 -3.59 -10.01 -13.03
C LEU A 223 -4.51 -9.94 -14.26
N PRO A 224 -3.97 -9.71 -15.46
CA PRO A 224 -4.77 -9.69 -16.67
C PRO A 224 -5.37 -11.06 -16.99
N THR A 225 -6.62 -11.09 -17.44
CA THR A 225 -7.34 -12.35 -17.77
C THR A 225 -7.18 -12.78 -19.24
N ARG A 226 -6.18 -12.25 -19.96
CA ARG A 226 -5.97 -12.55 -21.39
C ARG A 226 -5.46 -13.99 -21.54
N LYS A 227 -6.05 -14.72 -22.50
CA LYS A 227 -5.73 -16.14 -22.79
C LYS A 227 -4.62 -16.32 -23.82
N THR A 228 -4.19 -15.25 -24.45
CA THR A 228 -3.14 -15.21 -25.47
C THR A 228 -2.17 -14.11 -25.10
N THR A 229 -0.88 -14.36 -25.25
CA THR A 229 0.17 -13.36 -24.99
C THR A 229 0.03 -12.18 -25.95
N ALA A 230 0.26 -10.97 -25.45
CA ALA A 230 0.18 -9.74 -26.21
C ALA A 230 1.39 -9.53 -27.14
N PHE A 231 2.51 -10.19 -26.82
CA PHE A 231 3.77 -10.15 -27.55
C PHE A 231 4.50 -11.50 -27.50
N THR A 232 5.49 -11.64 -28.38
CA THR A 232 6.46 -12.75 -28.43
C THR A 232 7.79 -12.36 -27.79
N LYS A 233 8.63 -13.34 -27.45
CA LYS A 233 9.98 -13.10 -26.91
C LYS A 233 10.82 -12.23 -27.84
N GLU A 234 10.74 -12.47 -29.16
CA GLU A 234 11.48 -11.73 -30.17
C GLU A 234 11.03 -10.26 -30.24
N GLU A 235 9.74 -9.99 -30.07
CA GLU A 235 9.19 -8.63 -30.01
C GLU A 235 9.63 -7.91 -28.73
N ALA A 236 9.64 -8.60 -27.60
CA ALA A 236 10.16 -8.06 -26.34
C ALA A 236 11.66 -7.73 -26.44
N ALA A 237 12.46 -8.65 -26.99
CA ALA A 237 13.90 -8.43 -27.21
C ALA A 237 14.15 -7.24 -28.14
N LYS A 238 13.36 -7.10 -29.22
CA LYS A 238 13.42 -5.96 -30.12
C LYS A 238 13.03 -4.65 -29.43
N ALA A 239 12.02 -4.66 -28.56
CA ALA A 239 11.61 -3.48 -27.79
C ALA A 239 12.75 -3.02 -26.86
N ILE A 240 13.37 -3.94 -26.12
CA ILE A 240 14.50 -3.66 -25.23
C ILE A 240 15.70 -3.13 -26.03
N ALA A 241 16.08 -3.79 -27.12
CA ALA A 241 17.19 -3.38 -27.97
C ALA A 241 17.00 -1.98 -28.59
N ASN A 242 15.78 -1.65 -29.02
CA ASN A 242 15.47 -0.33 -29.56
C ASN A 242 15.64 0.78 -28.50
N MET A 243 15.27 0.51 -27.25
CA MET A 243 15.46 1.46 -26.15
C MET A 243 16.94 1.64 -25.81
N LEU A 244 17.71 0.55 -25.77
CA LEU A 244 19.16 0.58 -25.52
C LEU A 244 19.95 1.32 -26.62
N GLY A 245 19.46 1.29 -27.86
CA GLY A 245 20.07 1.96 -29.01
C GLY A 245 19.68 3.43 -29.18
N SER A 246 18.72 3.95 -28.40
CA SER A 246 18.27 5.34 -28.52
C SER A 246 19.19 6.28 -27.73
N PRO A 247 19.78 7.32 -28.37
CA PRO A 247 20.68 8.26 -27.69
C PRO A 247 19.94 9.36 -26.90
N SER A 248 18.63 9.23 -26.67
CA SER A 248 17.81 10.28 -26.07
C SER A 248 17.77 10.22 -24.53
N THR A 249 17.89 11.39 -23.91
CA THR A 249 17.66 11.62 -22.47
C THR A 249 16.16 11.66 -22.17
N ASP A 250 15.42 10.62 -22.57
CA ASP A 250 13.98 10.56 -22.35
C ASP A 250 13.69 10.45 -20.84
N SER A 251 12.58 11.06 -20.41
CA SER A 251 12.13 10.88 -19.03
C SER A 251 11.68 9.43 -18.80
N PRO A 252 11.74 8.91 -17.57
CA PRO A 252 11.35 7.53 -17.28
C PRO A 252 9.91 7.20 -17.73
N ILE A 253 8.99 8.16 -17.67
CA ILE A 253 7.60 8.02 -18.13
C ILE A 253 7.55 7.76 -19.64
N VAL A 254 8.38 8.46 -20.42
CA VAL A 254 8.45 8.28 -21.87
C VAL A 254 9.04 6.92 -22.22
N VAL A 255 10.01 6.43 -21.45
CA VAL A 255 10.56 5.08 -21.60
C VAL A 255 9.50 4.02 -21.30
N LEU A 256 8.73 4.20 -20.23
CA LEU A 256 7.62 3.32 -19.88
C LEU A 256 6.52 3.31 -20.96
N ASP A 257 6.11 4.46 -21.47
CA ASP A 257 5.10 4.58 -22.54
C ASP A 257 5.56 3.93 -23.85
N LYS A 258 6.83 4.12 -24.22
CA LYS A 258 7.45 3.46 -25.37
C LYS A 258 7.47 1.94 -25.20
N LEU A 259 7.78 1.44 -24.01
CA LEU A 259 7.80 0.01 -23.70
C LEU A 259 6.39 -0.59 -23.78
N ILE A 260 5.41 0.04 -23.16
CA ILE A 260 3.99 -0.37 -23.19
C ILE A 260 3.49 -0.43 -24.64
N THR A 261 3.78 0.60 -25.42
CA THR A 261 3.40 0.67 -26.84
C THR A 261 4.09 -0.41 -27.68
N ALA A 262 5.39 -0.62 -27.48
CA ALA A 262 6.17 -1.61 -28.23
C ALA A 262 5.71 -3.05 -27.96
N LEU A 263 5.28 -3.34 -26.73
CA LEU A 263 4.75 -4.64 -26.31
C LEU A 263 3.25 -4.81 -26.60
N ASN A 264 2.62 -3.84 -27.28
CA ASN A 264 1.19 -3.82 -27.59
C ASN A 264 0.29 -4.04 -26.36
N LEU A 265 0.75 -3.57 -25.20
CA LEU A 265 0.03 -3.64 -23.94
C LEU A 265 -0.96 -2.46 -23.90
N LYS A 266 -2.08 -2.58 -24.62
CA LYS A 266 -3.12 -1.55 -24.58
C LYS A 266 -3.94 -1.68 -23.30
N ASP A 267 -4.36 -0.55 -22.73
CA ASP A 267 -5.51 -0.52 -21.84
C ASP A 267 -6.70 -1.18 -22.55
N ASP A 268 -7.34 -2.13 -21.89
CA ASP A 268 -8.56 -2.74 -22.40
C ASP A 268 -9.61 -1.62 -22.57
N PRO A 269 -10.07 -1.29 -23.79
CA PRO A 269 -11.07 -0.25 -24.00
C PRO A 269 -12.43 -0.62 -23.37
N SER A 270 -12.60 -1.85 -22.89
CA SER A 270 -13.76 -2.28 -22.11
C SER A 270 -13.65 -1.98 -20.61
N PHE A 271 -12.52 -1.44 -20.12
CA PHE A 271 -12.45 -0.83 -18.79
C PHE A 271 -13.25 0.48 -18.78
N MET A 272 -14.57 0.36 -18.65
CA MET A 272 -15.40 1.47 -18.24
C MET A 272 -15.05 1.78 -16.77
N PRO A 273 -14.60 2.99 -16.43
CA PRO A 273 -14.56 3.40 -15.04
C PRO A 273 -15.98 3.25 -14.46
N PRO A 274 -16.13 2.77 -13.21
CA PRO A 274 -17.45 2.71 -12.59
C PRO A 274 -18.10 4.09 -12.70
N PRO A 275 -19.35 4.20 -13.19
CA PRO A 275 -19.97 5.48 -13.37
C PRO A 275 -20.00 6.19 -12.02
N ASP A 276 -19.40 7.38 -11.97
CA ASP A 276 -19.52 8.26 -10.83
C ASP A 276 -21.01 8.44 -10.53
N PRO A 277 -21.49 8.15 -9.30
CA PRO A 277 -22.91 8.26 -8.96
C PRO A 277 -23.40 9.72 -8.90
N LYS A 278 -22.61 10.67 -9.40
CA LYS A 278 -22.91 12.10 -9.42
C LYS A 278 -22.35 12.72 -10.70
N HIS A 279 -23.03 12.52 -11.83
CA HIS A 279 -23.31 13.53 -12.87
C HIS A 279 -23.67 12.87 -14.21
N SER A 280 -24.97 12.72 -14.46
CA SER A 280 -25.62 12.77 -15.78
C SER A 280 -27.12 12.72 -15.45
N THR A 281 -27.91 13.77 -15.63
CA THR A 281 -28.25 14.52 -16.86
C THR A 281 -28.77 15.90 -16.45
N GLY A 282 -28.67 17.02 -17.15
CA GLY A 282 -28.25 17.39 -18.50
C GLY A 282 -28.46 18.91 -18.66
N SER A 283 -27.85 19.52 -19.68
CA SER A 283 -27.90 20.97 -19.91
C SER A 283 -29.09 21.39 -20.77
N PHE A 284 -29.94 22.25 -20.20
CA PHE A 284 -30.47 23.51 -20.75
C PHE A 284 -31.33 23.53 -22.04
N VAL A 285 -32.62 23.91 -21.92
CA VAL A 285 -33.25 25.12 -22.54
C VAL A 285 -34.57 25.47 -21.82
N GLY A 286 -34.84 26.76 -21.55
CA GLY A 286 -36.20 27.33 -21.61
C GLY A 286 -36.84 27.88 -20.32
N SER A 287 -36.92 29.20 -20.26
CA SER A 287 -37.45 30.10 -19.21
C SER A 287 -38.90 29.90 -18.73
N VAL A 288 -39.17 30.26 -17.45
CA VAL A 288 -40.13 31.29 -16.92
C VAL A 288 -40.44 30.98 -15.43
N PRO A 289 -40.61 31.99 -14.54
CA PRO A 289 -40.44 31.84 -13.09
C PRO A 289 -41.75 31.78 -12.29
N LEU A 290 -41.78 31.07 -11.16
CA LEU A 290 -42.79 31.23 -10.10
C LEU A 290 -42.21 30.88 -8.71
N ASP A 291 -41.96 31.96 -7.96
CA ASP A 291 -42.12 32.22 -6.52
C ASP A 291 -42.08 31.15 -5.41
N CYS A 292 -41.29 31.50 -4.37
CA CYS A 292 -41.55 31.40 -2.91
C CYS A 292 -41.70 30.00 -2.27
N ARG A 293 -40.97 29.60 -1.21
CA ARG A 293 -40.82 30.26 0.10
C ARG A 293 -39.83 29.50 1.01
N ASN A 294 -39.19 30.23 1.91
CA ASN A 294 -38.42 29.78 3.10
C ASN A 294 -39.17 28.75 3.97
N ASP A 295 -38.45 27.83 4.64
CA ASP A 295 -38.19 27.96 6.09
C ASP A 295 -37.20 26.95 6.70
N ALA A 296 -36.34 27.53 7.55
CA ALA A 296 -35.75 27.06 8.81
C ALA A 296 -34.96 25.72 8.93
N SER A 297 -33.64 25.88 9.08
CA SER A 297 -32.83 25.53 10.28
C SER A 297 -33.30 24.37 11.18
N MET A 298 -32.44 23.35 11.38
CA MET A 298 -32.11 22.91 12.75
C MET A 298 -30.75 22.19 12.84
N SER A 299 -30.05 22.56 13.90
CA SER A 299 -28.65 22.33 14.24
C SER A 299 -28.35 20.94 14.81
N TYR A 300 -27.12 20.49 14.56
CA TYR A 300 -26.51 19.34 15.23
C TYR A 300 -26.12 19.72 16.66
N GLN A 301 -26.65 19.00 17.66
CA GLN A 301 -26.14 18.98 19.02
C GLN A 301 -25.59 17.60 19.36
N ALA A 302 -24.28 17.55 19.56
CA ALA A 302 -23.59 16.48 20.25
C ALA A 302 -24.07 16.42 21.71
N ARG A 303 -24.45 15.24 22.19
CA ARG A 303 -24.73 15.00 23.60
C ARG A 303 -23.66 14.10 24.21
N ASP A 304 -22.88 14.77 25.04
CA ASP A 304 -22.10 14.28 26.16
C ASP A 304 -22.99 13.43 27.10
N ALA A 305 -22.48 12.29 27.56
CA ALA A 305 -23.14 11.46 28.56
C ALA A 305 -22.10 11.00 29.57
N ARG A 306 -21.97 11.80 30.63
CA ARG A 306 -21.24 11.47 31.85
C ARG A 306 -22.25 11.30 32.98
N GLU A 307 -21.96 10.30 33.82
CA GLU A 307 -22.47 10.03 35.18
C GLU A 307 -23.81 9.30 35.34
N HIS A 308 -23.76 8.09 35.90
CA HIS A 308 -24.19 7.82 37.29
C HIS A 308 -24.08 6.32 37.58
N TYR A 309 -23.25 5.92 38.54
CA TYR A 309 -23.53 4.82 39.48
C TYR A 309 -22.63 5.01 40.71
N MET A 310 -23.28 5.25 41.86
CA MET A 310 -22.79 4.80 43.17
C MET A 310 -22.89 3.28 43.25
#